data_AF-A0A2H5QAS0-F1
#
_entry.id   AF-A0A2H5QAS0-F1
#
_cell.length_a   1.000
_cell.length_b   1.000
_cell.length_c   1.000
_cell.angle_alpha   90.00
_cell.angle_beta   90.00
_cell.angle_gamma   90.00
#
_symmetry.space_group_name_H-M   'P 1'
#
loop_
_entity.id
_entity.type
_entity.pdbx_description
1 polymer ?
#
loop_
_entity_poly.entity_id
_entity_poly.type
_entity_poly.pdbx_seq_one_letter_code
_entity_poly.pdbx_strand_id
1 'polypeptide(L)'
;MKFQAFLLFSLVLSFLLVISAENEQCGKQAGGALCPNDDCCSKDGFCGITAAYCGEGCQSQCHHLSRFLDQSTFDEVFPNQNSSNCPSQGFYTYDALINAAKSFSGFASVGDDGTRKREIAAFLAQISHESSG
;
A
#
# COMPACT_ATOMS: atom_id res chain seq x y z
N MET A 1 -0.72 -53.29 -12.91
CA MET A 1 -1.68 -52.39 -12.20
C MET A 1 -1.04 -51.59 -11.06
N LYS A 2 -0.18 -52.18 -10.20
CA LYS A 2 0.45 -51.45 -9.08
C LYS A 2 1.43 -50.34 -9.51
N PHE A 3 2.19 -50.55 -10.60
CA PHE A 3 3.18 -49.56 -11.08
C PHE A 3 2.56 -48.29 -11.68
N GLN A 4 1.42 -48.42 -12.38
CA GLN A 4 0.67 -47.27 -12.89
C GLN A 4 0.07 -46.42 -11.76
N ALA A 5 -0.34 -47.05 -10.65
CA ALA A 5 -0.84 -46.33 -9.47
C ALA A 5 0.26 -45.50 -8.80
N PHE A 6 1.51 -46.01 -8.74
CA PHE A 6 2.64 -45.25 -8.21
C PHE A 6 3.01 -44.05 -9.11
N LEU A 7 2.99 -44.23 -10.44
CA LEU A 7 3.24 -43.13 -11.37
C LEU A 7 2.18 -42.04 -11.30
N LEU A 8 0.90 -42.42 -11.20
CA LEU A 8 -0.20 -41.46 -11.02
C LEU A 8 -0.11 -40.74 -9.68
N PHE A 9 0.22 -41.45 -8.60
CA PHE A 9 0.37 -40.84 -7.28
C PHE A 9 1.55 -39.85 -7.23
N SER A 10 2.67 -40.19 -7.87
CA SER A 10 3.82 -39.29 -8.00
C SER A 10 3.47 -38.05 -8.82
N LEU A 11 2.76 -38.19 -9.95
CA LEU A 11 2.33 -37.07 -10.79
C LEU A 11 1.36 -36.13 -10.06
N VAL A 12 0.43 -36.68 -9.28
CA VAL A 12 -0.50 -35.89 -8.46
C VAL A 12 0.24 -35.16 -7.32
N LEU A 13 1.20 -35.81 -6.66
CA LEU A 13 1.99 -35.19 -5.60
C LEU A 13 2.89 -34.07 -6.15
N SER A 14 3.45 -34.24 -7.35
CA SER A 14 4.19 -33.19 -8.04
C SER A 14 3.31 -32.00 -8.45
N PHE A 15 2.07 -32.26 -8.89
CA PHE A 15 1.12 -31.20 -9.27
C PHE A 15 0.64 -30.39 -8.05
N LEU A 16 0.53 -31.01 -6.87
CA LEU A 16 0.17 -30.34 -5.62
C LEU A 16 1.27 -29.40 -5.09
N LEU A 17 2.55 -29.66 -5.40
CA LEU A 17 3.66 -28.81 -4.97
C LEU A 17 3.83 -27.53 -5.80
N VAL A 18 3.18 -27.42 -6.96
CA VAL A 18 3.29 -26.26 -7.87
C VAL A 18 2.32 -25.13 -7.50
N ILE A 19 1.38 -25.36 -6.59
CA ILE A 19 0.42 -24.34 -6.12
C ILE A 19 0.96 -23.62 -4.87
N SER A 20 2.18 -23.09 -4.92
CA SER A 20 2.55 -22.02 -3.99
C SER A 20 2.05 -20.71 -4.59
N ALA A 21 0.93 -20.20 -4.06
CA ALA A 21 0.59 -18.79 -4.27
C ALA A 21 1.77 -17.98 -3.71
N GLU A 22 2.51 -17.33 -4.61
CA GLU A 22 3.63 -16.46 -4.26
C GLU A 22 3.04 -15.18 -3.65
N ASN A 23 2.56 -15.28 -2.41
CA ASN A 23 2.43 -14.07 -1.60
C ASN A 23 3.86 -13.59 -1.39
N GLU A 24 4.16 -12.42 -1.94
CA GLU A 24 5.48 -11.81 -1.81
C GLU A 24 5.87 -11.76 -0.33
N GLN A 25 6.96 -12.45 -0.01
CA GLN A 25 7.47 -12.52 1.35
C GLN A 25 8.25 -11.24 1.66
N CYS A 26 8.11 -10.77 2.90
CA CYS A 26 8.71 -9.52 3.35
C CYS A 26 9.22 -9.63 4.79
N GLY A 27 9.92 -8.58 5.23
CA GLY A 27 10.35 -8.46 6.62
C GLY A 27 11.41 -9.50 7.00
N LYS A 28 11.45 -9.89 8.27
CA LYS A 28 12.48 -10.79 8.81
C LYS A 28 12.48 -12.18 8.16
N GLN A 29 11.34 -12.62 7.62
CA GLN A 29 11.18 -13.90 6.91
C GLN A 29 11.86 -13.87 5.53
N ALA A 30 12.05 -12.69 4.95
CA ALA A 30 12.63 -12.48 3.62
C ALA A 30 13.87 -11.58 3.65
N GLY A 31 14.71 -11.70 4.70
CA GLY A 31 15.96 -10.96 4.78
C GLY A 31 15.80 -9.43 4.88
N GLY A 32 14.65 -8.95 5.33
CA GLY A 32 14.31 -7.53 5.42
C GLY A 32 13.69 -6.95 4.15
N ALA A 33 13.26 -7.78 3.19
CA ALA A 33 12.60 -7.30 1.98
C ALA A 33 11.37 -6.42 2.30
N LEU A 34 11.23 -5.33 1.54
CA LEU A 34 10.03 -4.48 1.56
C LEU A 34 9.01 -5.00 0.55
N CYS A 35 7.74 -4.70 0.77
CA CYS A 35 6.70 -5.02 -0.19
C CYS A 35 6.66 -4.01 -1.34
N PRO A 36 6.27 -4.44 -2.55
CA PRO A 36 6.01 -3.55 -3.67
C PRO A 36 4.80 -2.66 -3.37
N ASN A 37 4.67 -1.58 -4.15
CA ASN A 37 3.57 -0.61 -4.04
C ASN A 37 3.37 -0.03 -2.62
N ASP A 38 4.42 -0.09 -1.80
CA ASP A 38 4.43 0.26 -0.38
C ASP A 38 3.44 -0.54 0.49
N ASP A 39 3.02 -1.74 0.09
CA ASP A 39 2.09 -2.57 0.87
C ASP A 39 2.64 -2.91 2.27
N CYS A 40 1.77 -3.15 3.26
CA CYS A 40 2.23 -3.45 4.62
C CYS A 40 2.86 -4.83 4.65
N CYS A 41 4.02 -4.94 5.30
CA CYS A 41 4.56 -6.22 5.66
C CYS A 41 3.93 -6.71 6.97
N SER A 42 3.09 -7.73 6.90
CA SER A 42 2.43 -8.31 8.06
C SER A 42 3.43 -8.88 9.06
N LYS A 43 2.96 -9.13 10.30
CA LYS A 43 3.74 -9.84 11.33
C LYS A 43 4.28 -11.21 10.86
N ASP A 44 3.55 -11.84 9.93
CA ASP A 44 3.82 -13.18 9.41
C ASP A 44 4.73 -13.13 8.17
N GLY A 45 5.09 -11.94 7.68
CA GLY A 45 6.05 -11.75 6.59
C GLY A 45 5.42 -11.81 5.21
N PHE A 46 4.20 -11.30 5.07
CA PHE A 46 3.49 -11.22 3.78
C PHE A 46 3.03 -9.80 3.49
N CYS A 47 2.98 -9.45 2.21
CA CYS A 47 2.55 -8.15 1.72
C CYS A 47 1.02 -8.04 1.57
N GLY A 48 0.47 -6.89 1.96
CA GLY A 48 -0.93 -6.54 1.70
C GLY A 48 -1.37 -5.25 2.39
N ILE A 49 -2.61 -4.82 2.15
CA ILE A 49 -3.11 -3.49 2.57
C ILE A 49 -4.18 -3.52 3.67
N THR A 50 -4.66 -4.70 4.06
CA THR A 50 -5.75 -4.79 5.05
C THR A 50 -5.22 -4.64 6.48
N ALA A 51 -6.12 -4.49 7.46
CA ALA A 51 -5.75 -4.44 8.87
C ALA A 51 -4.95 -5.68 9.35
N ALA A 52 -5.11 -6.85 8.70
CA ALA A 52 -4.32 -8.04 9.02
C ALA A 52 -2.82 -7.87 8.68
N TYR A 53 -2.51 -7.02 7.72
CA TYR A 53 -1.15 -6.75 7.25
C TYR A 53 -0.57 -5.48 7.90
N CYS A 54 -1.39 -4.43 8.00
CA CYS A 54 -1.01 -3.12 8.51
C CYS A 54 -1.25 -2.90 10.00
N GLY A 55 -1.80 -3.89 10.68
CA GLY A 55 -2.19 -3.81 12.09
C GLY A 55 -1.01 -4.04 13.04
N GLU A 56 -1.37 -4.48 14.24
CA GLU A 56 -0.40 -4.78 15.28
C GLU A 56 0.62 -5.85 14.81
N GLY A 57 1.90 -5.57 15.06
CA GLY A 57 3.00 -6.47 14.67
C GLY A 57 3.42 -6.35 13.20
N CYS A 58 2.84 -5.44 12.43
CA CYS A 58 3.36 -5.09 11.11
C CYS A 58 4.86 -4.74 11.19
N GLN A 59 5.64 -5.26 10.25
CA GLN A 59 7.10 -5.21 10.26
C GLN A 59 7.67 -4.01 9.51
N SER A 60 7.05 -3.61 8.40
CA SER A 60 7.49 -2.50 7.56
C SER A 60 6.32 -1.94 6.75
N GLN A 61 6.44 -0.68 6.32
CA GLN A 61 5.42 0.00 5.52
C GLN A 61 4.03 -0.02 6.18
N CYS A 62 3.95 0.09 7.51
CA CYS A 62 2.70 -0.11 8.25
C CYS A 62 1.72 1.06 8.16
N HIS A 63 2.20 2.20 7.69
CA HIS A 63 1.53 3.49 7.74
C HIS A 63 1.75 4.23 6.42
N HIS A 64 0.99 3.86 5.39
CA HIS A 64 1.01 4.54 4.10
C HIS A 64 -0.27 5.34 3.90
N LEU A 65 -0.08 6.58 3.45
CA LEU A 65 -1.12 7.53 3.07
C LEU A 65 -2.14 6.94 2.08
N SER A 66 -1.67 6.06 1.20
CA SER A 66 -2.47 5.37 0.17
C SER A 66 -3.65 4.55 0.72
N ARG A 67 -3.62 4.14 1.99
CA ARG A 67 -4.77 3.47 2.65
C ARG A 67 -5.98 4.41 2.82
N PHE A 68 -5.73 5.70 2.98
CA PHE A 68 -6.76 6.69 3.31
C PHE A 68 -7.03 7.68 2.18
N LEU A 69 -6.10 7.80 1.25
CA LEU A 69 -6.15 8.70 0.11
C LEU A 69 -5.58 7.94 -1.08
N ASP A 70 -6.45 7.38 -1.91
CA ASP A 70 -6.05 6.81 -3.21
C ASP A 70 -6.04 7.89 -4.30
N GLN A 71 -5.57 7.54 -5.50
CA GLN A 71 -5.55 8.43 -6.67
C GLN A 71 -6.93 9.04 -6.95
N SER A 72 -7.99 8.25 -6.87
CA SER A 72 -9.35 8.71 -7.18
C SER A 72 -9.85 9.74 -6.17
N THR A 73 -9.57 9.50 -4.89
CA THR A 73 -9.90 10.42 -3.79
C THR A 73 -9.07 11.69 -3.89
N PHE A 74 -7.79 11.59 -4.27
CA PHE A 74 -6.94 12.75 -4.51
C PHE A 74 -7.48 13.64 -5.64
N ASP A 75 -7.90 13.03 -6.76
CA ASP A 75 -8.50 13.76 -7.88
C ASP A 75 -9.87 14.35 -7.52
N GLU A 76 -10.66 13.69 -6.67
CA GLU A 76 -11.94 14.23 -6.15
C GLU A 76 -11.74 15.42 -5.21
N VAL A 77 -10.73 15.38 -4.35
CA VAL A 77 -10.39 16.48 -3.43
C VAL A 77 -9.86 17.69 -4.18
N PHE A 78 -9.15 17.49 -5.31
CA PHE A 78 -8.57 18.55 -6.13
C PHE A 78 -9.07 18.54 -7.59
N PRO A 79 -10.38 18.72 -7.84
CA PRO A 79 -11.00 18.41 -9.12
C PRO A 79 -10.54 19.31 -10.28
N ASN A 80 -10.02 20.50 -9.97
CA ASN A 80 -9.65 21.51 -10.96
C ASN A 80 -8.14 21.77 -11.07
N GLN A 81 -7.29 21.09 -10.29
CA GLN A 81 -5.86 21.39 -10.22
C GLN A 81 -5.13 21.19 -11.56
N ASN A 82 -5.64 20.25 -12.37
CA ASN A 82 -5.06 19.87 -13.67
C ASN A 82 -5.84 20.47 -14.85
N SER A 83 -6.69 21.47 -14.60
CA SER A 83 -7.34 22.24 -15.66
C SER A 83 -6.32 23.06 -16.45
N SER A 84 -6.57 23.26 -17.75
CA SER A 84 -5.73 24.10 -18.63
C SER A 84 -5.59 25.55 -18.17
N ASN A 85 -6.51 26.00 -17.32
CA ASN A 85 -6.53 27.37 -16.80
C ASN A 85 -5.71 27.50 -15.50
N CYS A 86 -5.13 26.41 -14.99
CA CYS A 86 -4.30 26.42 -13.80
C CYS A 86 -2.81 26.50 -14.20
N PRO A 87 -2.06 27.53 -13.77
CA PRO A 87 -0.63 27.65 -14.10
C PRO A 87 0.22 26.46 -13.61
N SER A 88 -0.24 25.77 -12.56
CA SER A 88 0.40 24.58 -12.00
C SER A 88 -0.15 23.27 -12.56
N GLN A 89 -0.82 23.29 -13.73
CA GLN A 89 -1.34 22.07 -14.36
C GLN A 89 -0.24 21.01 -14.48
N GLY A 90 -0.52 19.81 -13.94
CA GLY A 90 0.40 18.66 -13.98
C GLY A 90 1.57 18.73 -12.99
N PHE A 91 1.69 19.79 -12.19
CA PHE A 91 2.76 19.93 -11.20
C PHE A 91 2.50 19.09 -9.94
N TYR A 92 1.29 19.16 -9.38
CA TYR A 92 0.90 18.42 -8.19
C TYR A 92 0.34 17.04 -8.56
N THR A 93 1.17 16.01 -8.43
CA THR A 93 0.78 14.61 -8.71
C THR A 93 0.59 13.82 -7.43
N TYR A 94 -0.29 12.82 -7.49
CA TYR A 94 -0.51 11.88 -6.38
C TYR A 94 0.77 11.14 -6.00
N ASP A 95 1.53 10.65 -6.98
CA ASP A 95 2.82 9.99 -6.74
C ASP A 95 3.81 10.90 -6.01
N ALA A 96 3.84 12.19 -6.35
CA ALA A 96 4.70 13.15 -5.66
C ALA A 96 4.26 13.32 -4.18
N LEU A 97 2.95 13.38 -3.91
CA LEU A 97 2.42 13.42 -2.55
C LEU A 97 2.78 12.16 -1.75
N ILE A 98 2.57 10.97 -2.31
CA ILE A 98 2.91 9.70 -1.68
C ILE A 98 4.42 9.63 -1.38
N ASN A 99 5.26 9.97 -2.36
CA ASN A 99 6.71 9.95 -2.19
C ASN A 99 7.20 10.97 -1.16
N ALA A 100 6.61 12.16 -1.11
CA ALA A 100 6.92 13.15 -0.09
C ALA A 100 6.51 12.65 1.31
N ALA A 101 5.32 12.06 1.46
CA ALA A 101 4.81 11.55 2.73
C ALA A 101 5.72 10.49 3.36
N LYS A 102 6.43 9.68 2.56
CA LYS A 102 7.42 8.70 3.05
C LYS A 102 8.56 9.32 3.86
N SER A 103 8.86 10.59 3.62
CA SER A 103 9.91 11.32 4.35
C SER A 103 9.45 11.78 5.74
N PHE A 104 8.15 11.66 6.06
CA PHE A 104 7.54 12.11 7.31
C PHE A 104 6.82 10.95 7.99
N SER A 105 7.57 10.09 8.68
CA SER A 105 7.03 8.88 9.34
C SER A 105 5.94 9.15 10.39
N GLY A 106 5.86 10.38 10.91
CA GLY A 106 4.80 10.82 11.82
C GLY A 106 3.50 11.25 11.14
N PHE A 107 3.53 11.53 9.84
CA PHE A 107 2.36 12.01 9.10
C PHE A 107 1.39 10.86 8.84
N ALA A 108 0.12 11.05 9.19
CA ALA A 108 -0.94 10.07 9.02
C ALA A 108 -0.63 8.70 9.65
N SER A 109 0.16 8.67 10.73
CA SER A 109 0.57 7.45 11.43
C SER A 109 0.19 7.43 12.92
N VAL A 110 -0.33 8.54 13.45
CA VAL A 110 -0.64 8.69 14.88
C VAL A 110 -2.14 8.59 15.15
N GLY A 111 -2.50 7.82 16.17
CA GLY A 111 -3.89 7.65 16.62
C GLY A 111 -4.68 6.63 15.80
N ASP A 112 -6.00 6.62 16.02
CA ASP A 112 -6.94 5.76 15.31
C ASP A 112 -7.16 6.20 13.84
N ASP A 113 -7.84 5.37 13.04
CA ASP A 113 -8.16 5.67 11.63
C ASP A 113 -8.89 7.02 11.49
N GLY A 114 -9.73 7.41 12.45
CA GLY A 114 -10.43 8.68 12.44
C GLY A 114 -9.49 9.88 12.64
N THR A 115 -8.49 9.73 13.51
CA THR A 115 -7.46 10.74 13.77
C THR A 115 -6.55 10.91 12.57
N ARG A 116 -6.09 9.80 11.96
CA ARG A 116 -5.26 9.82 10.75
C ARG A 116 -6.00 10.44 9.57
N LYS A 117 -7.27 10.09 9.35
CA LYS A 117 -8.11 10.73 8.31
C LYS A 117 -8.29 12.23 8.56
N ARG A 118 -8.45 12.67 9.81
CA ARG A 118 -8.57 14.09 10.15
C ARG A 118 -7.26 14.84 9.91
N GLU A 119 -6.11 14.26 10.22
CA GLU A 119 -4.80 14.83 9.91
C GLU A 119 -4.62 15.03 8.41
N ILE A 120 -4.91 14.00 7.60
CA ILE A 120 -4.85 14.06 6.14
C ILE A 120 -5.78 15.17 5.62
N ALA A 121 -7.05 15.18 6.06
CA ALA A 121 -8.02 16.17 5.62
C ALA A 121 -7.59 17.60 5.98
N ALA A 122 -7.05 17.81 7.19
CA ALA A 122 -6.56 19.12 7.63
C ALA A 122 -5.36 19.58 6.78
N PHE A 123 -4.42 18.68 6.51
CA PHE A 123 -3.28 18.96 5.64
C PHE A 123 -3.71 19.34 4.23
N LEU A 124 -4.56 18.52 3.59
CA LEU A 124 -5.05 18.77 2.23
C LEU A 124 -5.87 20.08 2.13
N ALA A 125 -6.68 20.38 3.14
CA ALA A 125 -7.45 21.62 3.20
C ALA A 125 -6.54 22.86 3.31
N GLN A 126 -5.49 22.80 4.15
CA GLN A 126 -4.57 23.93 4.30
C GLN A 126 -3.81 24.18 2.99
N ILE A 127 -3.22 23.15 2.38
CA ILE A 127 -2.50 23.34 1.11
C ILE A 127 -3.44 23.79 -0.02
N SER A 128 -4.71 23.35 -0.01
CA SER A 128 -5.72 23.84 -0.95
C SER A 128 -5.95 25.33 -0.80
N HIS A 129 -6.03 25.84 0.43
CA HIS A 129 -6.20 27.27 0.69
C HIS A 129 -4.99 28.09 0.24
N GLU A 130 -3.77 27.64 0.54
CA GLU A 130 -2.54 28.36 0.17
C GLU A 130 -2.28 28.37 -1.35
N SER A 131 -2.82 27.39 -2.08
CA SER A 131 -2.61 27.23 -3.53
C SER A 131 -3.87 27.47 -4.37
N SER A 132 -4.97 27.91 -3.76
CA SER A 132 -6.20 28.21 -4.49
C SER A 132 -5.98 29.35 -5.48
N GLY A 133 -6.52 29.21 -6.70
CA GLY A 133 -6.47 30.20 -7.77
C GLY A 133 -7.72 31.05 -7.86
#